data_AF-A0A4Y9Z6V4-F1
#
_entry.id   AF-A0A4Y9Z6V4-F1
#
_cell.length_a   1.000
_cell.length_b   1.000
_cell.length_c   1.000
_cell.angle_alpha   90.00
_cell.angle_beta   90.00
_cell.angle_gamma   90.00
#
_symmetry.space_group_name_H-M   'P 1'
#
loop_
_entity.id
_entity.type
_entity.pdbx_description
1 polymer ?
#
loop_
_entity_poly.entity_id
_entity_poly.type
_entity_poly.pdbx_seq_one_letter_code
_entity_poly.pdbx_strand_id
1 'polypeptide(L)'
;MSEHKDPTRVAAGLKASIHNPHVSEEAKHSAHERLEKMGTSEPESEVHERHVLGGYKAALHNEHVSEEAKAHAREILEAADYERGPNTTEEEHQIRVLAGYKAAISNPRVSDAAKLHAEEYLKAHNAW
;
A
#
# COMPACT_ATOMS: atom_id res chain seq x y z
N MET A 1 6.63 -14.36 30.45
CA MET A 1 5.83 -13.53 29.54
C MET A 1 6.50 -13.55 28.18
N SER A 2 5.97 -14.31 27.22
CA SER A 2 6.48 -14.31 25.86
C SER A 2 6.01 -13.03 25.17
N GLU A 3 6.88 -12.03 25.13
CA GLU A 3 6.69 -10.77 24.43
C GLU A 3 6.48 -11.08 22.93
N HIS A 4 5.22 -11.08 22.50
CA HIS A 4 4.83 -11.41 21.14
C HIS A 4 5.17 -10.21 20.25
N LYS A 5 6.41 -10.17 19.79
CA LYS A 5 6.91 -9.11 18.89
C LYS A 5 6.21 -9.24 17.54
N ASP A 6 5.81 -8.09 16.99
CA ASP A 6 5.26 -8.00 15.64
C ASP A 6 6.25 -8.63 14.64
N PRO A 7 5.86 -9.70 13.93
CA PRO A 7 6.74 -10.40 12.98
C PRO A 7 7.34 -9.46 11.93
N THR A 8 6.59 -8.44 11.51
CA THR A 8 7.02 -7.41 10.54
C THR A 8 8.17 -6.59 11.10
N ARG A 9 8.10 -6.23 12.39
CA ARG A 9 9.17 -5.45 13.05
C ARG A 9 10.41 -6.29 13.28
N VAL A 10 10.24 -7.57 13.62
CA VAL A 10 11.37 -8.51 13.76
C VAL A 10 12.08 -8.68 12.41
N ALA A 11 11.31 -8.88 11.33
CA ALA A 11 11.83 -8.94 9.98
C ALA A 11 12.62 -7.67 9.58
N ALA A 12 12.06 -6.49 9.85
CA ALA A 12 12.74 -5.23 9.57
C ALA A 12 14.08 -5.09 10.32
N GLY A 13 14.13 -5.50 11.59
CA GLY A 13 15.36 -5.49 12.39
C GLY A 13 16.43 -6.46 11.88
N LEU A 14 16.03 -7.64 11.39
CA LEU A 14 16.94 -8.60 10.79
C LEU A 14 17.49 -8.08 9.46
N LYS A 15 16.64 -7.50 8.60
CA LYS A 15 17.08 -6.82 7.35
C LYS A 15 18.07 -5.70 7.64
N ALA A 16 17.80 -4.88 8.65
CA ALA A 16 18.73 -3.82 9.05
C ALA A 16 20.10 -4.37 9.49
N SER A 17 20.11 -5.49 10.21
CA SER A 17 21.35 -6.16 10.64
C SER A 17 22.17 -6.67 9.45
N ILE A 18 21.51 -7.18 8.40
CA ILE A 18 22.16 -7.69 7.18
C ILE A 18 22.91 -6.57 6.44
N HIS A 19 22.30 -5.40 6.28
CA HIS A 19 22.91 -4.27 5.57
C HIS A 19 23.88 -3.45 6.41
N ASN A 20 23.93 -3.66 7.73
CA ASN A 20 24.81 -2.89 8.59
C ASN A 20 26.28 -3.32 8.41
N PRO A 21 27.20 -2.43 7.97
CA PRO A 21 28.61 -2.77 7.80
C PRO A 21 29.32 -3.11 9.12
N HIS A 22 28.74 -2.75 10.26
CA HIS A 22 29.28 -3.03 11.60
C HIS A 22 28.84 -4.38 12.18
N VAL A 23 28.08 -5.18 11.43
CA VAL A 23 27.64 -6.52 11.83
C VAL A 23 28.54 -7.56 11.18
N SER A 24 28.91 -8.60 11.93
CA SER A 24 29.75 -9.68 11.42
C SER A 24 29.03 -10.51 10.35
N GLU A 25 29.79 -11.07 9.41
CA GLU A 25 29.23 -11.90 8.33
C GLU A 25 28.45 -13.12 8.86
N GLU A 26 28.92 -13.74 9.95
CA GLU A 26 28.21 -14.84 10.62
C GLU A 26 26.85 -14.39 11.18
N ALA A 27 26.79 -13.19 11.78
CA ALA A 27 25.54 -12.64 12.29
C ALA A 27 24.58 -12.24 11.16
N LYS A 28 25.09 -11.75 10.02
CA LYS A 28 24.30 -11.50 8.81
C LYS A 28 23.72 -12.79 8.24
N HIS A 29 24.52 -13.85 8.17
CA HIS A 29 24.07 -15.17 7.71
C HIS A 29 22.94 -15.72 8.60
N SER A 30 23.11 -15.65 9.93
CA SER A 30 22.06 -16.07 10.87
C SER A 30 20.79 -15.21 10.74
N ALA A 31 20.93 -13.91 10.47
CA ALA A 31 19.79 -13.04 10.21
C ALA A 31 19.05 -13.42 8.91
N HIS A 32 19.76 -13.82 7.86
CA HIS A 32 19.19 -14.35 6.62
C HIS A 32 18.39 -15.63 6.87
N GLU A 33 18.99 -16.65 7.50
CA GLU A 33 18.31 -17.91 7.81
C GLU A 33 17.03 -17.68 8.63
N ARG A 34 17.07 -16.73 9.56
CA ARG A 34 15.92 -16.38 10.39
C ARG A 34 14.81 -15.68 9.60
N LEU A 35 15.16 -14.85 8.62
CA LEU A 35 14.19 -14.23 7.71
C LEU A 35 13.51 -15.25 6.80
N GLU A 36 14.29 -16.19 6.25
CA GLU A 36 13.77 -17.30 5.44
C GLU A 36 12.81 -18.18 6.25
N LYS A 37 13.21 -18.56 7.47
CA LYS A 37 12.35 -19.35 8.38
C LYS A 37 11.05 -18.65 8.76
N MET A 38 11.04 -17.31 8.76
CA MET A 38 9.84 -16.52 9.00
C MET A 38 8.91 -16.42 7.79
N GLY A 39 9.29 -16.96 6.62
CA GLY A 39 8.49 -16.88 5.38
C GLY A 39 8.29 -15.44 4.89
N THR A 40 9.13 -14.51 5.34
CA THR A 40 9.07 -13.06 5.05
C THR A 40 9.92 -12.69 3.83
N SER A 41 10.64 -13.65 3.26
CA SER A 41 11.35 -13.48 2.01
C SER A 41 10.34 -13.42 0.85
N GLU A 42 9.57 -12.33 0.76
CA GLU A 42 9.14 -11.85 -0.55
C GLU A 42 10.43 -11.62 -1.35
N PRO A 43 10.55 -12.16 -2.57
CA PRO A 43 11.76 -11.96 -3.36
C PRO A 43 11.97 -10.46 -3.55
N GLU A 44 13.18 -9.96 -3.25
CA GLU A 44 13.49 -8.53 -3.31
C GLU A 44 13.14 -7.91 -4.66
N SER A 45 13.19 -8.71 -5.73
CA SER A 45 12.77 -8.33 -7.07
C SER A 45 11.30 -7.92 -7.16
N GLU A 46 10.38 -8.67 -6.56
CA GLU A 46 8.94 -8.34 -6.61
C GLU A 46 8.62 -7.08 -5.79
N VAL A 47 9.27 -6.93 -4.63
CA VAL A 47 9.12 -5.74 -3.79
C VAL A 47 9.70 -4.51 -4.51
N HIS A 48 10.85 -4.66 -5.15
CA HIS A 48 11.48 -3.59 -5.93
C HIS A 48 10.59 -3.18 -7.11
N GLU A 49 10.10 -4.14 -7.88
CA GLU A 49 9.20 -3.92 -9.01
C GLU A 49 7.92 -3.19 -8.59
N ARG A 50 7.29 -3.62 -7.49
CA ARG A 50 6.12 -2.95 -6.91
C ARG A 50 6.39 -1.48 -6.56
N HIS A 51 7.56 -1.18 -5.98
CA HIS A 51 7.93 0.21 -5.67
C HIS A 51 8.20 1.03 -6.92
N VAL A 52 8.84 0.45 -7.93
CA VAL A 52 9.10 1.10 -9.22
C VAL A 52 7.79 1.47 -9.92
N LEU A 53 6.86 0.50 -10.04
CA LEU A 53 5.53 0.73 -10.63
C LEU A 53 4.73 1.76 -9.80
N GLY A 54 4.82 1.72 -8.47
CA GLY A 54 4.24 2.75 -7.60
C GLY A 54 4.80 4.15 -7.87
N GLY A 55 6.10 4.27 -8.16
CA GLY A 55 6.75 5.53 -8.54
C GLY A 55 6.23 6.08 -9.86
N TYR A 56 6.10 5.23 -10.89
CA TYR A 56 5.52 5.63 -12.18
C TYR A 56 4.07 6.10 -12.03
N LYS A 57 3.27 5.45 -11.18
CA LYS A 57 1.91 5.89 -10.86
C LYS A 57 1.91 7.28 -10.20
N ALA A 58 2.81 7.53 -9.26
CA ALA A 58 2.92 8.85 -8.64
C ALA A 58 3.30 9.93 -9.67
N ALA A 59 4.17 9.60 -10.62
CA ALA A 59 4.56 10.51 -11.70
C ALA A 59 3.38 10.93 -12.58
N LEU A 60 2.40 10.05 -12.83
CA LEU A 60 1.20 10.38 -13.61
C LEU A 60 0.33 11.47 -12.99
N HIS A 61 0.29 11.54 -11.65
CA HIS A 61 -0.53 12.49 -10.91
C HIS A 61 0.23 13.75 -10.49
N ASN A 62 1.55 13.79 -10.70
CA ASN A 62 2.37 14.93 -10.35
C ASN A 62 2.32 15.99 -11.46
N GLU A 63 1.84 17.19 -11.12
CA GLU A 63 1.75 18.33 -12.03
C GLU A 63 3.13 18.83 -12.49
N HIS A 64 4.18 18.58 -11.72
CA HIS A 64 5.56 18.97 -12.03
C HIS A 64 6.29 17.99 -12.96
N VAL A 65 5.64 16.90 -13.38
CA VAL A 65 6.22 15.93 -14.32
C VAL A 65 5.78 16.29 -15.74
N SER A 66 6.71 16.21 -16.69
CA SER A 66 6.43 16.52 -18.10
C SER A 66 5.47 15.51 -18.73
N GLU A 67 4.76 15.91 -19.78
CA GLU A 67 3.82 15.01 -20.46
C GLU A 67 4.52 13.83 -21.15
N GLU A 68 5.74 14.02 -21.64
CA GLU A 68 6.57 12.92 -22.19
C GLU A 68 6.92 11.90 -21.11
N ALA A 69 7.31 12.37 -19.92
CA ALA A 69 7.62 11.49 -18.80
C ALA A 69 6.36 10.75 -18.29
N LYS A 70 5.20 11.40 -18.31
CA LYS A 70 3.92 10.73 -18.02
C LYS A 70 3.56 9.71 -19.08
N ALA A 71 3.78 10.00 -20.37
CA ALA A 71 3.53 9.05 -21.45
C ALA A 71 4.37 7.78 -21.28
N HIS A 72 5.67 7.93 -21.02
CA HIS A 72 6.56 6.81 -20.70
C HIS A 72 6.11 6.05 -19.44
N ALA A 73 5.70 6.76 -18.38
CA ALA A 73 5.17 6.11 -17.18
C ALA A 73 3.92 5.27 -17.47
N ARG A 74 3.02 5.71 -18.37
CA ARG A 74 1.85 4.91 -18.80
C ARG A 74 2.28 3.64 -19.54
N GLU A 75 3.21 3.76 -20.47
CA GLU A 75 3.73 2.62 -21.25
C GLU A 75 4.34 1.54 -20.34
N ILE A 76 5.16 1.95 -19.36
CA ILE A 76 5.76 1.00 -18.40
C ILE A 76 4.69 0.30 -17.54
N LEU A 77 3.67 1.03 -17.09
CA LEU A 77 2.59 0.46 -16.28
C LEU A 77 1.74 -0.52 -17.11
N GLU A 78 1.44 -0.18 -18.36
CA GLU A 78 0.72 -1.07 -19.29
C GLU A 78 1.53 -2.33 -19.61
N ALA A 79 2.83 -2.18 -19.91
CA ALA A 79 3.71 -3.31 -20.23
C ALA A 79 3.93 -4.26 -19.05
N ALA A 80 3.91 -3.74 -17.82
CA ALA A 80 4.04 -4.56 -16.61
C ALA A 80 2.75 -5.32 -16.26
N ASP A 81 1.71 -5.24 -17.11
CA ASP A 81 0.34 -5.66 -16.79
C ASP A 81 -0.09 -5.13 -15.42
N TYR A 82 0.44 -3.95 -15.07
CA TYR A 82 0.09 -3.21 -13.88
C TYR A 82 -1.23 -2.52 -14.19
N GLU A 83 -2.25 -3.34 -14.41
CA GLU A 83 -3.62 -2.90 -14.33
C GLU A 83 -3.78 -2.22 -12.97
N ARG A 84 -4.58 -1.15 -12.95
CA ARG A 84 -5.17 -0.63 -11.72
C ARG A 84 -5.61 -1.85 -10.92
N GLY A 85 -4.87 -2.18 -9.85
CA GLY A 85 -4.82 -3.55 -9.36
C GLY A 85 -6.21 -4.18 -9.21
N PRO A 86 -6.37 -5.49 -9.43
CA PRO A 86 -7.65 -6.22 -9.49
C PRO A 86 -8.51 -6.17 -8.21
N ASN A 87 -8.17 -5.31 -7.25
CA ASN A 87 -8.87 -5.07 -5.98
C ASN A 87 -9.53 -3.68 -5.90
N THR A 88 -9.82 -3.05 -7.04
CA THR A 88 -11.02 -2.21 -7.13
C THR A 88 -11.64 -2.37 -8.51
N THR A 89 -12.47 -3.39 -8.70
CA THR A 89 -13.53 -3.21 -9.70
C THR A 89 -14.30 -1.92 -9.36
N GLU A 90 -14.96 -1.30 -10.33
CA GLU A 90 -15.75 -0.08 -10.06
C GLU A 90 -16.74 -0.35 -8.91
N GLU A 91 -17.28 -1.57 -8.82
CA GLU A 91 -18.16 -2.03 -7.74
C GLU A 91 -17.45 -2.03 -6.37
N GLU A 92 -16.23 -2.58 -6.26
CA GLU A 92 -15.47 -2.56 -5.00
C GLU A 92 -15.10 -1.14 -4.57
N HIS A 93 -14.80 -0.27 -5.53
CA HIS A 93 -14.58 1.15 -5.26
C HIS A 93 -15.85 1.78 -4.66
N GLN A 94 -17.01 1.57 -5.30
CA GLN A 94 -18.29 2.06 -4.81
C GLN A 94 -18.61 1.51 -3.41
N ILE A 95 -18.37 0.22 -3.14
CA ILE A 95 -18.56 -0.38 -1.81
C ILE A 95 -17.72 0.35 -0.75
N ARG A 96 -16.44 0.65 -1.04
CA ARG A 96 -15.56 1.38 -0.12
C ARG A 96 -16.02 2.81 0.10
N VAL A 97 -16.48 3.50 -0.96
CA VAL A 97 -17.04 4.86 -0.88
C VAL A 97 -18.28 4.88 0.03
N LEU A 98 -19.23 3.97 -0.20
CA LEU A 98 -20.45 3.88 0.62
C LEU A 98 -20.13 3.54 2.08
N ALA A 99 -19.19 2.63 2.33
CA ALA A 99 -18.72 2.30 3.67
C ALA A 99 -18.10 3.53 4.37
N GLY A 100 -17.32 4.35 3.64
CA GLY A 100 -16.75 5.59 4.13
C GLY A 100 -17.81 6.62 4.55
N TYR A 101 -18.83 6.83 3.72
CA TYR A 101 -19.94 7.74 4.06
C TYR A 101 -20.74 7.23 5.27
N LYS A 102 -20.97 5.92 5.39
CA LYS A 102 -21.61 5.33 6.57
C LYS A 102 -20.79 5.54 7.85
N ALA A 103 -19.47 5.39 7.75
CA ALA A 103 -18.56 5.69 8.85
C ALA A 103 -18.57 7.18 9.25
N ALA A 104 -18.67 8.08 8.27
CA ALA A 104 -18.73 9.53 8.51
C ALA A 104 -19.96 9.93 9.35
N ILE A 105 -21.13 9.35 9.07
CA ILE A 105 -22.36 9.57 9.85
C ILE A 105 -22.17 9.16 11.31
N SER A 106 -21.50 8.03 11.54
CA SER A 106 -21.29 7.46 12.88
C SER A 106 -20.17 8.15 13.65
N ASN A 107 -19.32 8.94 13.00
CA ASN A 107 -18.15 9.54 13.61
C ASN A 107 -18.53 10.84 14.36
N PRO A 108 -18.30 10.91 15.69
CA PRO A 108 -18.62 12.10 16.48
C PRO A 108 -17.76 13.32 16.13
N ARG A 109 -16.62 13.13 15.44
CA ARG A 109 -15.73 14.23 15.00
C ARG A 109 -16.12 14.83 13.65
N VAL A 110 -17.09 14.25 12.95
CA VAL A 110 -17.59 14.77 11.67
C VAL A 110 -18.68 15.79 11.94
N SER A 111 -18.67 16.91 11.21
CA SER A 111 -19.65 17.98 11.36
C SER A 111 -21.04 17.57 10.88
N ASP A 112 -22.09 18.18 11.44
CA ASP A 112 -23.47 17.86 11.06
C ASP A 112 -23.75 18.11 9.58
N ALA A 113 -23.18 19.17 9.00
CA ALA A 113 -23.28 19.45 7.56
C ALA A 113 -22.64 18.34 6.70
N ALA A 114 -21.48 17.80 7.13
CA ALA A 114 -20.83 16.71 6.43
C ALA A 114 -21.59 15.37 6.59
N LYS A 115 -22.23 15.15 7.74
CA LYS A 115 -23.11 14.00 7.96
C LYS A 115 -24.34 14.06 7.06
N LEU A 116 -25.02 15.22 7.00
CA LEU A 116 -26.17 15.41 6.12
C LEU A 116 -25.83 15.08 4.66
N HIS A 117 -24.72 15.60 4.15
CA HIS A 117 -24.24 15.28 2.81
C HIS A 117 -23.95 13.78 2.63
N ALA A 118 -23.37 13.13 3.64
CA ALA A 118 -23.17 11.68 3.61
C ALA A 118 -24.50 10.91 3.55
N GLU A 119 -25.54 11.37 4.24
CA GLU A 119 -26.88 10.75 4.15
C GLU A 119 -27.51 10.91 2.77
N GLU A 120 -27.43 12.12 2.20
CA GLU A 120 -27.94 12.41 0.86
C GLU A 120 -27.24 11.54 -0.18
N TYR A 121 -25.91 11.40 -0.07
CA TYR A 121 -25.13 10.53 -0.94
C TYR A 121 -25.57 9.06 -0.83
N LEU A 122 -25.72 8.53 0.39
CA LEU A 122 -26.15 7.14 0.59
C LEU A 122 -27.58 6.88 0.09
N LYS A 123 -28.50 7.84 0.27
CA LYS A 123 -29.87 7.75 -0.27
C LYS A 123 -29.88 7.73 -1.80
N ALA A 124 -29.09 8.59 -2.44
CA ALA A 124 -28.97 8.61 -3.90
C ALA A 124 -28.42 7.30 -4.48
N HIS A 125 -27.56 6.60 -3.73
CA HIS A 125 -26.94 5.33 -4.13
C HIS A 125 -27.67 4.09 -3.59
N ASN A 126 -28.89 4.24 -3.06
CA ASN A 126 -29.70 3.15 -2.48
C ASN A 126 -28.98 2.34 -1.38
N ALA A 127 -28.10 2.98 -0.61
CA ALA A 127 -27.25 2.37 0.40
C ALA A 127 -27.57 2.84 1.84
N TRP A 128 -28.79 3.34 2.04
CA TRP A 128 -29.31 3.86 3.32
C TRP A 128 -29.83 2.73 4.22
#